data_AF-A0A357R129-F1
#
_entry.id   AF-A0A357R129-F1
#
_cell.length_a   1.000
_cell.length_b   1.000
_cell.length_c   1.000
_cell.angle_alpha   90.00
_cell.angle_beta   90.00
_cell.angle_gamma   90.00
#
_symmetry.space_group_name_H-M   'P 1'
#
loop_
_entity.id
_entity.type
_entity.pdbx_description
1 polymer ?
#
loop_
_entity_poly.entity_id
_entity_poly.type
_entity_poly.pdbx_seq_one_letter_code
_entity_poly.pdbx_strand_id
1 'polypeptide(L)'
;MFTVRIVTPRGLYRELETSILNVVTTEGQMGILKNHMPIVAVLNISMLTTEEKDGRHRYAISGGTLHFLDNLATILTDAVERSDEIDIERAQRAKERAETRLKATSEDADFKRAQIALQRAINRINIAK
;
A
#
# COMPACT_ATOMS: atom_id res chain seq x y z
N MET A 1 11.56 -7.49 17.00
CA MET A 1 11.23 -6.35 16.15
C MET A 1 12.32 -6.15 15.12
N PHE A 2 11.95 -5.52 14.02
CA PHE A 2 12.82 -5.08 12.95
C PHE A 2 12.27 -3.76 12.39
N THR A 3 13.11 -3.00 11.70
CA THR A 3 12.77 -1.65 11.24
C THR A 3 12.05 -1.72 9.89
N VAL A 4 11.00 -0.93 9.72
CA VAL A 4 10.30 -0.71 8.45
C VAL A 4 10.38 0.77 8.08
N ARG A 5 10.86 1.05 6.87
CA ARG A 5 10.94 2.38 6.27
C ARG A 5 10.02 2.42 5.07
N ILE A 6 9.03 3.31 5.11
CA ILE A 6 8.13 3.55 3.99
C ILE A 6 8.51 4.88 3.35
N VAL A 7 8.88 4.83 2.08
CA VAL A 7 9.42 5.95 1.32
C VAL A 7 8.54 6.18 0.09
N THR A 8 8.27 7.45 -0.17
CA THR A 8 7.51 7.92 -1.33
C THR A 8 8.38 8.84 -2.18
N PRO A 9 7.96 9.22 -3.40
CA PRO A 9 8.65 10.24 -4.18
C PRO A 9 8.82 11.59 -3.46
N ARG A 10 8.05 11.84 -2.40
CA ARG A 10 8.16 13.05 -1.55
C ARG A 10 9.20 12.92 -0.43
N GLY A 11 9.77 11.74 -0.23
CA GLY A 11 10.70 11.43 0.86
C GLY A 11 10.18 10.34 1.79
N LEU A 12 10.83 10.24 2.96
CA LEU A 12 10.45 9.30 4.01
C LEU A 12 9.05 9.64 4.54
N TYR A 13 8.10 8.73 4.37
CA TYR A 13 6.76 8.88 4.94
C TYR A 13 6.76 8.46 6.41
N ARG A 14 7.33 7.30 6.74
CA ARG A 14 7.38 6.79 8.11
C ARG A 14 8.52 5.79 8.28
N GLU A 15 9.12 5.81 9.47
CA GLU A 15 10.05 4.80 9.96
C GLU A 15 9.52 4.27 11.30
N LEU A 16 9.39 2.95 11.42
CA LEU A 16 8.73 2.28 12.55
C LEU A 16 9.40 0.94 12.87
N GLU A 17 9.13 0.42 14.06
CA GLU A 17 9.57 -0.91 14.51
C GLU A 17 8.38 -1.86 14.57
N THR A 18 8.50 -3.05 13.98
CA THR A 18 7.41 -4.04 13.96
C THR A 18 7.88 -5.46 14.30
N SER A 19 7.00 -6.29 14.88
CA SER A 19 7.21 -7.73 15.03
C SER A 19 7.00 -8.49 13.73
N ILE A 20 5.99 -8.10 12.95
CA ILE A 20 5.61 -8.70 11.68
C ILE A 20 5.13 -7.64 10.69
N LEU A 21 5.60 -7.73 9.45
CA LEU A 21 5.14 -6.94 8.33
C LEU A 21 4.37 -7.84 7.37
N ASN A 22 3.07 -7.59 7.18
CA ASN A 22 2.27 -8.31 6.20
C ASN A 22 2.01 -7.45 4.96
N VAL A 23 2.30 -8.00 3.80
CA VAL A 23 2.17 -7.35 2.49
C VAL A 23 1.49 -8.28 1.48
N VAL A 24 0.96 -7.69 0.40
CA VAL A 24 0.46 -8.45 -0.76
C VAL A 24 1.39 -8.17 -1.94
N THR A 25 2.13 -9.17 -2.36
CA THR A 25 2.99 -9.14 -3.54
C THR A 25 2.20 -9.56 -4.78
N THR A 26 2.83 -9.47 -5.95
CA THR A 26 2.29 -10.03 -7.20
C THR A 26 2.13 -11.56 -7.17
N GLU A 27 2.83 -12.25 -6.27
CA GLU A 27 2.81 -13.70 -6.13
C GLU A 27 1.86 -14.19 -5.02
N GLY A 28 1.40 -13.30 -4.15
CA GLY A 28 0.47 -13.65 -3.08
C GLY A 28 0.64 -12.81 -1.82
N GLN A 29 0.11 -13.30 -0.70
CA GLN A 29 0.28 -12.67 0.60
C GLN A 29 1.57 -13.16 1.26
N MET A 30 2.30 -12.26 1.90
CA MET A 30 3.57 -12.56 2.56
C MET A 30 3.64 -11.87 3.92
N GLY A 31 4.04 -12.62 4.94
CA GLY A 31 4.40 -12.11 6.26
C GLY A 31 5.91 -12.18 6.46
N ILE A 32 6.51 -11.05 6.81
CA ILE A 32 7.95 -10.94 7.07
C ILE A 32 8.16 -10.76 8.57
N LEU A 33 9.01 -11.61 9.13
CA LEU A 33 9.44 -11.60 10.52
C LEU A 33 10.91 -11.17 10.62
N LYS A 34 11.37 -10.96 11.86
CA LYS A 34 12.79 -10.75 12.14
C LYS A 34 13.64 -11.92 11.61
N ASN A 35 14.83 -11.62 11.10
CA ASN A 35 15.82 -12.54 10.54
C ASN A 35 15.33 -13.33 9.32
N HIS A 36 14.36 -12.79 8.59
CA HIS A 36 13.97 -13.32 7.29
C HIS A 36 15.14 -13.23 6.29
N MET A 37 15.17 -14.13 5.30
CA MET A 37 16.17 -14.05 4.24
C MET A 37 16.04 -12.71 3.46
N PRO A 38 17.13 -12.18 2.91
CA PRO A 38 17.06 -11.01 2.05
C PRO A 38 16.11 -11.25 0.87
N ILE A 39 15.25 -10.28 0.58
CA ILE A 39 14.24 -10.41 -0.49
C ILE A 39 13.93 -9.06 -1.13
N VAL A 40 13.68 -9.11 -2.44
CA VAL A 40 13.08 -8.02 -3.22
C VAL A 40 11.75 -8.52 -3.77
N ALA A 41 10.66 -7.78 -3.56
CA ALA A 41 9.33 -8.15 -4.05
C ALA A 41 8.58 -6.94 -4.61
N VAL A 42 7.77 -7.16 -5.64
CA VAL A 42 6.83 -6.16 -6.17
C VAL A 42 5.52 -6.26 -5.38
N LEU A 43 5.01 -5.10 -4.95
CA LEU A 43 3.80 -4.98 -4.15
C LEU A 43 2.60 -4.58 -5.02
N ASN A 44 1.46 -5.21 -4.75
CA ASN A 44 0.18 -4.84 -5.33
C ASN A 44 -0.41 -3.60 -4.65
N ILE A 45 -1.40 -2.97 -5.30
CA ILE A 45 -2.25 -1.97 -4.64
C ILE A 45 -3.11 -2.72 -3.62
N SER A 46 -2.73 -2.64 -2.35
CA SER A 46 -3.31 -3.45 -1.29
C SER A 46 -3.20 -2.81 0.08
N MET A 47 -3.73 -3.50 1.08
CA MET A 47 -3.44 -3.24 2.48
C MET A 47 -2.06 -3.78 2.85
N LEU A 48 -1.36 -3.03 3.68
CA LEU A 48 -0.18 -3.43 4.43
C LEU A 48 -0.53 -3.38 5.92
N THR A 49 -0.05 -4.35 6.71
CA THR A 49 -0.22 -4.30 8.17
C THR A 49 1.09 -4.48 8.90
N THR A 50 1.25 -3.72 9.98
CA THR A 50 2.35 -3.81 10.93
C THR A 50 1.78 -4.14 12.31
N GLU A 51 2.55 -4.85 13.11
CA GLU A 51 2.30 -5.00 14.54
C GLU A 51 3.40 -4.24 15.29
N GLU A 52 3.03 -3.07 15.79
CA GLU A 52 3.89 -2.11 16.49
C GLU A 52 3.65 -2.23 18.01
N LYS A 53 4.42 -1.49 18.83
CA LYS A 53 4.31 -1.59 20.29
C LYS A 53 2.93 -1.19 20.84
N ASP A 54 2.27 -0.26 20.16
CA ASP A 54 0.95 0.28 20.51
C ASP A 54 -0.21 -0.48 19.84
N GLY A 55 0.09 -1.49 19.01
CA GLY A 55 -0.89 -2.37 18.41
C GLY A 55 -0.72 -2.56 16.91
N ARG A 56 -1.78 -3.05 16.29
CA ARG A 56 -1.80 -3.35 14.85
C ARG A 56 -2.23 -2.13 14.05
N HIS A 57 -1.40 -1.72 13.10
CA HIS A 57 -1.72 -0.61 12.19
C HIS A 57 -1.97 -1.12 10.76
N ARG A 58 -2.82 -0.41 10.03
CA ARG A 58 -3.17 -0.70 8.64
C ARG A 58 -2.80 0.48 7.76
N TYR A 59 -2.20 0.20 6.62
CA TYR A 59 -1.77 1.20 5.65
C TYR A 59 -2.31 0.86 4.25
N ALA A 60 -2.81 1.86 3.55
CA ALA A 60 -3.20 1.78 2.15
C ALA A 60 -2.01 2.11 1.26
N ILE A 61 -1.43 1.11 0.60
CA ILE A 61 -0.32 1.32 -0.34
C ILE A 61 -0.81 1.30 -1.79
N SER A 62 -0.21 2.13 -2.64
CA SER A 62 -0.56 2.23 -4.06
C SER A 62 0.29 1.32 -4.97
N GLY A 63 0.72 0.17 -4.43
CA GLY A 63 1.71 -0.73 -5.04
C GLY A 63 3.14 -0.25 -4.76
N GLY A 64 4.12 -0.85 -5.41
CA GLY A 64 5.52 -0.44 -5.29
C GLY A 64 6.46 -1.63 -5.16
N THR A 65 7.54 -1.45 -4.41
CA THR A 65 8.53 -2.52 -4.16
C THR A 65 8.93 -2.58 -2.70
N LEU A 66 9.23 -3.79 -2.23
CA LEU A 66 9.75 -4.08 -0.92
C LEU A 66 11.15 -4.66 -1.05
N HIS A 67 12.08 -4.14 -0.26
CA HIS A 67 13.42 -4.68 -0.09
C HIS A 67 13.63 -4.99 1.39
N PHE A 68 13.97 -6.23 1.73
CA PHE A 68 14.31 -6.63 3.09
C PHE A 68 15.75 -7.11 3.13
N LEU A 69 16.55 -6.52 4.02
CA LEU A 69 17.95 -6.91 4.27
C LEU A 69 18.32 -6.55 5.70
N ASP A 70 19.03 -7.43 6.42
CA ASP A 70 19.57 -7.17 7.76
C ASP A 70 18.56 -6.56 8.76
N ASN A 71 17.34 -7.12 8.83
CA ASN A 71 16.25 -6.61 9.67
C ASN A 71 15.80 -5.18 9.34
N LEU A 72 16.00 -4.75 8.10
CA LEU A 72 15.48 -3.50 7.55
C LEU A 72 14.58 -3.79 6.35
N ALA A 73 13.29 -3.56 6.51
CA ALA A 73 12.33 -3.53 5.42
C ALA A 73 12.23 -2.11 4.85
N THR A 74 12.56 -1.92 3.58
CA THR A 74 12.38 -0.65 2.86
C THR A 74 11.29 -0.82 1.81
N ILE A 75 10.24 -0.01 1.92
CA ILE A 75 9.10 0.00 1.00
C ILE A 75 9.15 1.29 0.20
N LEU A 76 9.19 1.16 -1.12
CA LEU A 76 9.13 2.26 -2.07
C LEU A 76 7.76 2.24 -2.73
N THR A 77 6.96 3.29 -2.56
CA THR A 77 5.59 3.36 -3.07
C THR A 77 5.22 4.76 -3.54
N ASP A 78 4.38 4.86 -4.58
CA ASP A 78 3.88 6.15 -5.08
C ASP A 78 3.11 6.94 -4.00
N ALA A 79 2.30 6.22 -3.23
CA ALA A 79 1.45 6.80 -2.20
C ALA A 79 1.11 5.76 -1.13
N VAL A 80 1.15 6.23 0.12
CA VAL A 80 0.78 5.48 1.32
C VAL A 80 0.00 6.39 2.26
N GLU A 81 -1.02 5.82 2.90
CA GLU A 81 -1.84 6.50 3.91
C GLU A 81 -2.14 5.49 5.04
N ARG A 82 -1.97 5.88 6.30
CA ARG A 82 -2.43 5.05 7.44
C ARG A 82 -3.94 5.14 7.55
N SER A 83 -4.61 4.10 8.06
CA SER A 83 -6.08 4.02 8.10
C SER A 83 -6.78 5.25 8.70
N ASP A 84 -6.17 5.90 9.69
CA ASP A 84 -6.67 7.11 10.35
C ASP A 84 -6.36 8.42 9.61
N GLU A 85 -5.45 8.40 8.63
CA GLU A 85 -5.13 9.53 7.77
C GLU A 85 -6.03 9.57 6.51
N ILE A 86 -6.84 8.53 6.29
CA ILE A 86 -7.68 8.39 5.09
C ILE A 86 -8.94 9.26 5.20
N ASP A 87 -9.07 10.21 4.28
CA ASP A 87 -10.33 10.93 4.04
C ASP A 87 -11.30 10.06 3.22
N ILE A 88 -12.30 9.51 3.89
CA ILE A 88 -13.30 8.61 3.31
C ILE A 88 -14.13 9.30 2.22
N GLU A 89 -14.56 10.56 2.43
CA GLU A 89 -15.37 11.29 1.46
C GLU A 89 -14.57 11.58 0.19
N ARG A 90 -13.30 11.94 0.33
CA ARG A 90 -12.39 12.09 -0.81
C ARG A 90 -12.16 10.77 -1.54
N ALA A 91 -12.01 9.66 -0.81
CA ALA A 91 -11.83 8.35 -1.42
C ALA A 91 -13.08 7.90 -2.20
N GLN A 92 -14.28 8.17 -1.67
CA GLN A 92 -15.55 7.88 -2.33
C GLN A 92 -15.75 8.71 -3.61
N ARG A 93 -15.46 10.02 -3.56
CA ARG A 93 -15.45 10.87 -4.77
C ARG A 93 -14.42 10.43 -5.80
N ALA A 94 -13.28 9.88 -5.38
CA ALA A 94 -12.28 9.33 -6.29
C ALA A 94 -12.78 8.05 -6.97
N LYS A 95 -13.46 7.17 -6.22
CA LYS A 95 -14.10 5.96 -6.74
C LYS A 95 -15.13 6.29 -7.82
N GLU A 96 -16.06 7.20 -7.52
CA GLU A 96 -17.12 7.61 -8.47
C GLU A 96 -16.53 8.17 -9.76
N ARG A 97 -15.54 9.08 -9.66
CA ARG A 97 -14.85 9.62 -10.85
C ARG A 97 -14.17 8.54 -11.69
N ALA A 98 -13.54 7.55 -11.05
CA ALA A 98 -12.89 6.45 -11.75
C ALA A 98 -13.93 5.55 -12.45
N GLU A 99 -15.06 5.25 -11.80
CA GLU A 99 -16.16 4.50 -12.40
C GLU A 99 -16.80 5.22 -13.58
N THR A 100 -17.02 6.54 -13.50
CA THR A 100 -17.53 7.32 -14.64
C THR A 100 -16.56 7.26 -15.83
N ARG A 101 -15.25 7.37 -15.59
CA ARG A 101 -14.23 7.28 -16.66
C ARG A 101 -14.21 5.89 -17.30
N LEU A 102 -14.31 4.83 -16.50
CA LEU A 102 -14.38 3.46 -17.03
C LEU A 102 -15.59 3.22 -17.94
N LYS A 103 -16.71 3.91 -17.70
CA LYS A 103 -17.92 3.83 -18.54
C LYS A 103 -17.81 4.67 -19.82
N ALA A 104 -17.03 5.74 -19.80
CA ALA A 104 -16.96 6.71 -20.91
C ALA A 104 -15.85 6.39 -21.92
N THR A 105 -14.84 5.59 -21.55
CA THR A 105 -13.63 5.39 -22.35
C THR A 105 -13.59 4.03 -23.03
N SER A 106 -13.36 4.02 -24.34
CA SER A 106 -13.11 2.84 -25.18
C SER A 106 -11.65 2.70 -25.64
N GLU A 107 -10.77 3.62 -25.23
CA GLU A 107 -9.31 3.53 -25.48
C GLU A 107 -8.59 2.77 -24.37
N ASP A 108 -7.73 1.80 -24.75
CA ASP A 108 -7.08 0.85 -23.84
C ASP A 108 -6.23 1.50 -22.73
N ALA A 109 -5.51 2.59 -23.05
CA ALA A 109 -4.58 3.23 -22.12
C ALA A 109 -5.31 3.97 -20.98
N ASP A 110 -6.35 4.73 -21.33
CA ASP A 110 -7.13 5.48 -20.35
C ASP A 110 -8.05 4.57 -19.53
N PHE A 111 -8.49 3.46 -20.12
CA PHE A 111 -9.19 2.39 -19.41
C PHE A 111 -8.32 1.78 -18.29
N LYS A 112 -7.08 1.39 -18.59
CA LYS A 112 -6.14 0.85 -17.58
C LYS A 112 -5.86 1.85 -16.47
N ARG A 113 -5.66 3.13 -16.81
CA ARG A 113 -5.45 4.19 -15.81
C ARG A 113 -6.67 4.35 -14.89
N ALA A 114 -7.86 4.31 -15.46
CA ALA A 114 -9.10 4.41 -14.69
C ALA A 114 -9.30 3.19 -13.78
N GLN A 115 -8.92 1.98 -14.21
CA GLN A 115 -8.93 0.78 -13.36
C GLN A 115 -7.97 0.91 -12.17
N ILE A 116 -6.74 1.34 -12.41
CA ILE A 116 -5.74 1.54 -11.34
C ILE A 116 -6.25 2.59 -10.34
N ALA A 117 -6.83 3.69 -10.83
CA ALA A 117 -7.42 4.72 -9.97
C ALA A 117 -8.58 4.17 -9.12
N LEU A 118 -9.43 3.34 -9.72
CA LEU A 118 -10.53 2.68 -9.01
C LEU A 118 -10.00 1.74 -7.92
N GLN A 119 -9.01 0.90 -8.24
CA GLN A 119 -8.41 -0.03 -7.29
C GLN A 119 -7.78 0.71 -6.10
N ARG A 120 -7.06 1.82 -6.35
CA ARG A 120 -6.51 2.69 -5.30
C ARG A 120 -7.61 3.28 -4.40
N ALA A 121 -8.73 3.73 -4.98
CA ALA A 121 -9.84 4.28 -4.23
C ALA A 121 -10.54 3.23 -3.36
N ILE A 122 -10.82 2.05 -3.92
CA ILE A 122 -11.42 0.92 -3.19
C ILE A 122 -10.51 0.49 -2.03
N ASN A 123 -9.20 0.40 -2.26
CA ASN A 123 -8.23 0.04 -1.23
C ASN A 123 -8.32 1.00 -0.03
N ARG A 124 -8.31 2.32 -0.27
CA ARG A 124 -8.47 3.33 0.79
C ARG A 124 -9.77 3.15 1.57
N ILE A 125 -10.90 2.99 0.86
CA ILE A 125 -12.23 2.82 1.48
C ILE A 125 -12.27 1.56 2.36
N ASN A 126 -11.69 0.46 1.90
CA ASN A 126 -11.68 -0.79 2.65
C ASN A 126 -10.81 -0.74 3.90
N ILE A 127 -9.74 0.05 3.88
CA ILE A 127 -8.79 0.16 4.99
C ILE A 127 -9.27 1.13 6.08
N ALA A 128 -10.05 2.16 5.69
CA ALA A 128 -10.62 3.14 6.61
C ALA A 128 -11.79 2.58 7.45
N LYS A 129 -12.35 1.42 7.08
CA LYS A 129 -13.39 0.70 7.83
C LYS A 129 -12.79 -0.18 8.91
#